data_AF-A0A1G2FFI5-F1
#
_entry.id   AF-A0A1G2FFI5-F1
#
_cell.length_a   1.000
_cell.length_b   1.000
_cell.length_c   1.000
_cell.angle_alpha   90.00
_cell.angle_beta   90.00
_cell.angle_gamma   90.00
#
_symmetry.space_group_name_H-M   'P 1'
#
loop_
_entity.id
_entity.type
_entity.pdbx_description
1 polymer ?
#
loop_
_entity_poly.entity_id
_entity_poly.type
_entity_poly.pdbx_seq_one_letter_code
_entity_poly.pdbx_strand_id
1 'polypeptide(L)'
;MPEKIKNSFESTPRKPNKEKPDKTSELFPLLKERIYFLYRLEIGKFPLLTQAEEESLGRKINAAREEIEKERGKQNPEIIEQGNEAVNKMVCANLRLALSVTNKEFKEYQEQQLDLIQIGNIALISAAREFDIDKGIKFSTYASECIKNKIKTTVTEKQGLIEIPHYLFPIYHIYKEEEEKLRKELKIKGSLSLTENEEEVLIQRTHNRLIESYKTKIDKERTREIPEYFALQKEPISLEQTTHRGEKGVSLEEKLADTEHSYAQDPEKRLVGEAAKEITDKILLVAELGSDKALNLSDKEMKIIRMLFGIDYPEHTFQAVGDEFGVSREAIRQRKERILEKIRGYLKETGQFDKLKEEIE
;
A
#
# COMPACT_ATOMS: atom_id res chain seq x y z
N MET A 1 21.00 35.01 50.12
CA MET A 1 21.19 33.58 49.80
C MET A 1 19.86 32.86 49.99
N PRO A 2 19.37 32.12 48.98
CA PRO A 2 17.97 31.74 48.87
C PRO A 2 17.65 30.34 49.43
N GLU A 3 16.41 30.24 49.89
CA GLU A 3 15.47 29.11 49.92
C GLU A 3 16.00 27.68 49.70
N LYS A 4 15.81 26.83 50.71
CA LYS A 4 15.66 25.38 50.53
C LYS A 4 14.32 24.94 51.08
N ILE A 5 13.34 24.86 50.18
CA ILE A 5 12.08 24.15 50.36
C ILE A 5 12.42 22.66 50.50
N LYS A 6 12.19 22.07 51.68
CA LYS A 6 12.10 20.61 51.83
C LYS A 6 10.64 20.21 51.69
N ASN A 7 10.27 19.88 50.46
CA ASN A 7 9.02 19.19 50.13
C ASN A 7 9.10 17.75 50.66
N SER A 8 8.46 17.47 51.78
CA SER A 8 8.10 16.11 52.20
C SER A 8 6.85 15.68 51.44
N PHE A 9 6.99 15.31 50.17
CA PHE A 9 5.99 14.51 49.48
C PHE A 9 6.35 13.04 49.70
N GLU A 10 5.81 12.45 50.77
CA GLU A 10 5.59 11.01 50.81
C GLU A 10 4.57 10.69 49.72
N SER A 11 5.06 10.28 48.55
CA SER A 11 4.24 9.71 47.50
C SER A 11 3.75 8.35 47.98
N THR A 12 2.59 8.33 48.63
CA THR A 12 1.79 7.11 48.74
C THR A 12 1.66 6.52 47.34
N PRO A 13 1.95 5.21 47.12
CA PRO A 13 1.81 4.62 45.82
C PRO A 13 0.34 4.73 45.40
N ARG A 14 0.06 5.53 44.37
CA ARG A 14 -1.24 5.54 43.71
C ARG A 14 -1.50 4.10 43.26
N LYS A 15 -2.53 3.47 43.84
CA LYS A 15 -3.03 2.18 43.37
C LYS A 15 -3.24 2.29 41.85
N PRO A 16 -2.83 1.28 41.07
CA PRO A 16 -3.05 1.31 39.63
C PRO A 16 -4.55 1.49 39.39
N ASN A 17 -4.89 2.51 38.63
CA ASN A 17 -6.26 2.75 38.20
C ASN A 17 -6.61 1.55 37.31
N LYS A 18 -7.34 0.57 37.85
CA LYS A 18 -7.90 -0.49 37.03
C LYS A 18 -8.90 0.20 36.12
N GLU A 19 -8.52 0.45 34.88
CA GLU A 19 -9.45 0.84 33.83
C GLU A 19 -10.62 -0.14 33.90
N LYS A 20 -11.81 0.39 34.14
CA LYS A 20 -13.03 -0.42 34.11
C LYS A 20 -13.11 -1.00 32.69
N PRO A 21 -13.42 -2.29 32.52
CA PRO A 21 -13.62 -2.85 31.19
C PRO A 21 -14.62 -1.97 30.45
N ASP A 22 -14.25 -1.56 29.25
CA ASP A 22 -15.05 -0.66 28.43
C ASP A 22 -16.37 -1.37 28.12
N LYS A 23 -17.46 -0.93 28.76
CA LYS A 23 -18.78 -1.54 28.59
C LYS A 23 -19.22 -1.56 27.12
N THR A 24 -18.68 -0.66 26.29
CA THR A 24 -18.96 -0.64 24.86
C THR A 24 -18.41 -1.87 24.14
N SER A 25 -17.24 -2.40 24.52
CA SER A 25 -16.62 -3.57 23.88
C SER A 25 -17.43 -4.85 24.08
N GLU A 26 -18.15 -4.98 25.19
CA GLU A 26 -19.03 -6.13 25.48
C GLU A 26 -20.38 -6.04 24.74
N LEU A 27 -20.83 -4.83 24.41
CA LEU A 27 -22.10 -4.57 23.71
C LEU A 27 -22.02 -4.80 22.20
N PHE A 28 -20.86 -4.55 21.59
CA PHE A 28 -20.67 -4.69 20.14
C PHE A 28 -20.95 -6.11 19.59
N PRO A 29 -20.45 -7.20 20.19
CA PRO A 29 -20.75 -8.56 19.73
C PRO A 29 -22.24 -8.88 19.76
N LEU A 30 -22.93 -8.52 20.86
CA LEU A 30 -24.36 -8.74 21.04
C LEU A 30 -25.19 -7.95 20.01
N LEU A 31 -24.75 -6.73 19.67
CA LEU A 31 -25.39 -5.92 18.63
C LEU A 31 -25.21 -6.55 17.24
N LYS A 32 -24.01 -7.05 16.90
CA LYS A 32 -23.76 -7.74 15.62
C LYS A 32 -24.65 -8.97 15.46
N GLU A 33 -24.74 -9.80 16.50
CA GLU A 33 -25.62 -10.98 16.49
C GLU A 33 -27.09 -10.59 16.31
N ARG A 34 -27.54 -9.53 16.99
CA ARG A 34 -28.91 -9.02 16.86
C ARG A 34 -29.20 -8.50 15.46
N ILE A 35 -28.30 -7.74 14.86
CA ILE A 35 -28.43 -7.21 13.49
C ILE A 35 -28.50 -8.38 12.50
N TYR A 36 -27.60 -9.35 12.62
CA TYR A 36 -27.59 -10.55 11.78
C TYR A 36 -28.91 -11.33 11.89
N PHE A 37 -29.42 -11.52 13.10
CA PHE A 37 -30.70 -12.16 13.35
C PHE A 37 -31.87 -11.41 12.70
N LEU A 38 -31.95 -10.10 12.87
CA LEU A 38 -32.99 -9.26 12.26
C LEU A 38 -32.93 -9.33 10.73
N TYR A 39 -31.74 -9.23 10.15
CA TYR A 39 -31.55 -9.38 8.71
C TYR A 39 -32.06 -10.74 8.20
N ARG A 40 -31.70 -11.84 8.87
CA ARG A 40 -32.17 -13.19 8.52
C ARG A 40 -33.69 -13.32 8.59
N LEU A 41 -34.33 -12.69 9.57
CA LEU A 41 -35.79 -12.65 9.68
C LEU A 41 -36.42 -11.87 8.52
N GLU A 42 -35.89 -10.69 8.19
CA GLU A 42 -36.41 -9.85 7.10
C GLU A 42 -36.33 -10.54 5.75
N ILE A 43 -35.17 -11.11 5.38
CA ILE A 43 -35.04 -11.88 4.13
C ILE A 43 -35.89 -13.16 4.15
N GLY A 44 -36.27 -13.63 5.33
CA GLY A 44 -37.22 -14.73 5.56
C GLY A 44 -38.65 -14.42 5.10
N LYS A 45 -39.02 -13.15 4.93
CA LYS A 45 -40.38 -12.75 4.55
C LYS A 45 -40.66 -12.84 3.05
N PHE A 46 -39.63 -12.75 2.21
CA PHE A 46 -39.80 -12.81 0.75
C PHE A 46 -39.99 -14.25 0.26
N PRO A 47 -41.03 -14.57 -0.52
CA PRO A 47 -41.21 -15.91 -1.08
C PRO A 47 -40.12 -16.24 -2.11
N LEU A 48 -39.82 -17.53 -2.28
CA LEU A 48 -38.94 -18.00 -3.34
C LEU A 48 -39.68 -17.93 -4.68
N LEU A 49 -38.96 -17.57 -5.73
CA LEU A 49 -39.52 -17.54 -7.08
C LEU A 49 -39.62 -18.96 -7.65
N THR A 50 -40.70 -19.18 -8.39
CA THR A 50 -40.82 -20.32 -9.29
C THR A 50 -40.05 -20.05 -10.59
N GLN A 51 -39.76 -21.10 -11.36
CA GLN A 51 -39.07 -20.96 -12.64
C GLN A 51 -39.86 -20.09 -13.63
N ALA A 52 -41.19 -20.21 -13.66
CA ALA A 52 -42.03 -19.39 -14.53
C ALA A 52 -42.01 -17.90 -14.14
N GLU A 53 -41.97 -17.60 -12.84
CA GLU A 53 -41.83 -16.23 -12.35
C GLU A 53 -40.45 -15.67 -12.69
N GLU A 54 -39.38 -16.44 -12.50
CA GLU A 54 -38.02 -16.07 -12.87
C GLU A 54 -37.90 -15.74 -14.37
N GLU A 55 -38.49 -16.57 -15.24
CA GLU A 55 -38.57 -16.31 -16.67
C GLU A 55 -39.35 -15.01 -16.98
N SER A 56 -40.48 -14.79 -16.30
CA SER A 56 -41.28 -13.58 -16.50
C SER A 56 -40.54 -12.30 -16.08
N LEU A 57 -39.79 -12.36 -14.98
CA LEU A 57 -38.98 -11.25 -14.48
C LEU A 57 -37.78 -11.01 -15.39
N GLY A 58 -37.08 -12.07 -15.80
CA GLY A 58 -35.96 -11.99 -16.73
C GLY A 58 -36.33 -11.32 -18.06
N ARG A 59 -37.49 -11.64 -18.63
CA ARG A 59 -37.98 -10.97 -19.86
C ARG A 59 -38.21 -9.47 -19.66
N LYS A 60 -38.78 -9.05 -18.52
CA LYS A 60 -38.98 -7.63 -18.21
C LYS A 60 -37.66 -6.89 -18.03
N ILE A 61 -36.68 -7.55 -17.43
CA ILE A 61 -35.32 -7.01 -17.24
C ILE A 61 -34.62 -6.84 -18.59
N ASN A 62 -34.65 -7.85 -19.46
CA ASN A 62 -34.09 -7.77 -20.82
C ASN A 62 -34.76 -6.64 -21.62
N ALA A 63 -36.09 -6.55 -21.61
CA ALA A 63 -36.83 -5.49 -22.31
C ALA A 63 -36.45 -4.08 -21.80
N ALA A 64 -36.31 -3.90 -20.49
CA ALA A 64 -35.86 -2.64 -19.92
C ALA A 64 -34.42 -2.29 -20.28
N ARG A 65 -33.53 -3.28 -20.36
CA ARG A 65 -32.13 -3.07 -20.78
C ARG A 65 -32.06 -2.61 -22.24
N GLU A 66 -32.78 -3.28 -23.14
CA GLU A 66 -32.88 -2.88 -24.54
C GLU A 66 -33.47 -1.47 -24.70
N GLU A 67 -34.45 -1.10 -23.85
CA GLU A 67 -35.03 0.23 -23.86
C GLU A 67 -34.03 1.31 -23.41
N ILE A 68 -33.20 1.01 -22.40
CA ILE A 68 -32.16 1.93 -21.90
C ILE A 68 -31.08 2.19 -22.96
N GLU A 69 -30.77 1.20 -23.81
CA GLU A 69 -29.78 1.33 -24.88
C GLU A 69 -30.24 2.21 -26.05
N LYS A 70 -31.55 2.49 -26.18
CA LYS A 70 -32.09 3.39 -27.21
C LYS A 70 -31.65 4.85 -26.98
N GLU A 71 -31.62 5.62 -28.07
CA GLU A 71 -31.34 7.06 -28.03
C GLU A 71 -32.24 7.79 -27.01
N ARG A 72 -31.63 8.70 -26.25
CA ARG A 72 -32.34 9.56 -25.29
C ARG A 72 -33.48 10.31 -26.01
N GLY A 73 -34.71 10.14 -25.50
CA GLY A 73 -35.94 10.71 -26.08
C GLY A 73 -36.81 9.73 -26.86
N LYS A 74 -36.31 8.52 -27.19
CA LYS A 74 -37.10 7.41 -27.75
C LYS A 74 -37.39 6.29 -26.73
N GLN A 75 -36.96 6.49 -25.49
CA GLN A 75 -37.09 5.51 -24.41
C GLN A 75 -38.51 5.53 -23.85
N ASN A 76 -39.09 4.36 -23.65
CA ASN A 76 -40.34 4.23 -22.92
C ASN A 76 -40.08 4.14 -21.40
N PRO A 77 -40.44 5.16 -20.60
CA PRO A 77 -40.17 5.17 -19.17
C PRO A 77 -40.93 4.07 -18.43
N GLU A 78 -42.10 3.66 -18.91
CA GLU A 78 -42.91 2.62 -18.28
C GLU A 78 -42.22 1.25 -18.33
N ILE A 79 -41.58 0.91 -19.45
CA ILE A 79 -40.83 -0.34 -19.59
C ILE A 79 -39.62 -0.34 -18.65
N ILE A 80 -38.94 0.79 -18.52
CA ILE A 80 -37.79 0.94 -17.62
C ILE A 80 -38.24 0.76 -16.16
N GLU A 81 -39.36 1.36 -15.76
CA GLU A 81 -39.93 1.22 -14.42
C GLU A 81 -40.32 -0.23 -14.13
N GLN A 82 -41.02 -0.90 -15.05
CA GLN A 82 -41.39 -2.32 -14.93
C GLN A 82 -40.15 -3.22 -14.81
N GLY A 83 -39.07 -2.91 -15.53
CA GLY A 83 -37.79 -3.59 -15.40
C GLY A 83 -37.15 -3.38 -14.04
N ASN A 84 -37.13 -2.15 -13.53
CA ASN A 84 -36.60 -1.84 -12.20
C ASN A 84 -37.38 -2.56 -11.09
N GLU A 85 -38.71 -2.61 -11.18
CA GLU A 85 -39.53 -3.41 -10.27
C GLU A 85 -39.21 -4.90 -10.37
N ALA A 86 -38.98 -5.41 -11.59
CA ALA A 86 -38.62 -6.79 -11.81
C ALA A 86 -37.26 -7.13 -11.18
N VAL A 87 -36.25 -6.26 -11.32
CA VAL A 87 -34.96 -6.37 -10.63
C VAL A 87 -35.18 -6.42 -9.12
N ASN A 88 -35.96 -5.50 -8.55
CA ASN A 88 -36.22 -5.46 -7.11
C ASN A 88 -36.87 -6.76 -6.61
N LYS A 89 -37.88 -7.27 -7.32
CA LYS A 89 -38.54 -8.55 -6.97
C LYS A 89 -37.56 -9.72 -7.07
N MET A 90 -36.74 -9.76 -8.12
CA MET A 90 -35.75 -10.82 -8.33
C MET A 90 -34.67 -10.81 -7.24
N VAL A 91 -34.18 -9.63 -6.84
CA VAL A 91 -33.21 -9.47 -5.76
C VAL A 91 -33.81 -9.90 -4.43
N CYS A 92 -34.97 -9.37 -4.04
CA CYS A 92 -35.59 -9.64 -2.74
C CYS A 92 -35.85 -11.14 -2.50
N ALA A 93 -36.33 -11.86 -3.52
CA ALA A 93 -36.55 -13.29 -3.43
C ALA A 93 -35.26 -14.11 -3.28
N ASN A 94 -34.12 -13.56 -3.72
CA ASN A 94 -32.83 -14.23 -3.74
C ASN A 94 -31.83 -13.71 -2.69
N LEU A 95 -32.22 -12.84 -1.75
CA LEU A 95 -31.32 -12.37 -0.67
C LEU A 95 -30.78 -13.53 0.20
N ARG A 96 -31.56 -14.62 0.34
CA ARG A 96 -31.09 -15.84 1.03
C ARG A 96 -29.94 -16.53 0.32
N LEU A 97 -29.85 -16.39 -1.01
CA LEU A 97 -28.73 -16.90 -1.79
C LEU A 97 -27.45 -16.14 -1.46
N ALA A 98 -27.49 -14.80 -1.40
CA ALA A 98 -26.34 -14.00 -1.01
C ALA A 98 -25.84 -14.37 0.39
N LEU A 99 -26.75 -14.55 1.34
CA LEU A 99 -26.41 -15.04 2.68
C LEU A 99 -25.78 -16.45 2.64
N SER A 100 -26.36 -17.38 1.88
CA SER A 100 -25.88 -18.76 1.85
C SER A 100 -24.52 -18.91 1.17
N VAL A 101 -24.28 -18.21 0.05
CA VAL A 101 -22.99 -18.17 -0.64
C VAL A 101 -21.93 -17.58 0.28
N THR A 102 -22.24 -16.46 0.95
CA THR A 102 -21.31 -15.83 1.91
C THR A 102 -20.94 -16.80 3.04
N ASN A 103 -21.94 -17.41 3.67
CA ASN A 103 -21.74 -18.33 4.80
C ASN A 103 -21.05 -19.64 4.42
N LYS A 104 -21.13 -20.05 3.14
CA LYS A 104 -20.55 -21.31 2.68
C LYS A 104 -19.09 -21.13 2.27
N GLU A 105 -18.82 -20.09 1.48
CA GLU A 105 -17.55 -19.90 0.78
C GLU A 105 -16.55 -19.04 1.56
N PHE A 106 -17.00 -18.24 2.54
CA PHE A 106 -16.16 -17.28 3.26
C PHE A 106 -16.28 -17.45 4.78
N LYS A 107 -16.27 -18.71 5.25
CA LYS A 107 -16.46 -19.07 6.66
C LYS A 107 -15.37 -18.55 7.57
N GLU A 108 -14.17 -18.36 7.04
CA GLU A 108 -13.01 -17.85 7.75
C GLU A 108 -13.13 -16.36 8.11
N TYR A 109 -14.04 -15.60 7.47
CA TYR A 109 -14.23 -14.16 7.70
C TYR A 109 -15.44 -13.85 8.60
N GLN A 110 -15.62 -14.58 9.71
CA GLN A 110 -16.80 -14.45 10.58
C GLN A 110 -16.96 -13.04 11.18
N GLU A 111 -15.86 -12.35 11.49
CA GLU A 111 -15.91 -11.03 12.14
C GLU A 111 -16.45 -9.92 11.23
N GLN A 112 -16.30 -10.11 9.91
CA GLN A 112 -16.69 -9.20 8.82
C GLN A 112 -17.93 -9.70 8.08
N GLN A 113 -18.62 -10.72 8.60
CA GLN A 113 -19.70 -11.43 7.89
C GLN A 113 -20.82 -10.49 7.42
N LEU A 114 -21.19 -9.48 8.21
CA LEU A 114 -22.18 -8.48 7.81
C LEU A 114 -21.72 -7.65 6.61
N ASP A 115 -20.45 -7.24 6.58
CA ASP A 115 -19.89 -6.49 5.46
C ASP A 115 -19.84 -7.33 4.19
N LEU A 116 -19.45 -8.61 4.32
CA LEU A 116 -19.45 -9.55 3.20
C LEU A 116 -20.86 -9.80 2.65
N ILE A 117 -21.87 -9.91 3.52
CA ILE A 117 -23.27 -10.02 3.10
C ILE A 117 -23.70 -8.78 2.32
N GLN A 118 -23.31 -7.58 2.75
CA GLN A 118 -23.63 -6.35 2.04
C GLN A 118 -22.96 -6.30 0.66
N ILE A 119 -21.69 -6.70 0.56
CA ILE A 119 -20.98 -6.83 -0.71
C ILE A 119 -21.69 -7.86 -1.61
N GLY A 120 -22.09 -9.00 -1.05
CA GLY A 120 -22.86 -10.02 -1.76
C GLY A 120 -24.22 -9.50 -2.25
N ASN A 121 -24.92 -8.69 -1.47
CA ASN A 121 -26.17 -8.06 -1.88
C ASN A 121 -25.96 -7.07 -3.04
N ILE A 122 -24.88 -6.28 -3.03
CA ILE A 122 -24.51 -5.40 -4.14
C ILE A 122 -24.22 -6.22 -5.41
N ALA A 123 -23.51 -7.34 -5.27
CA ALA A 123 -23.24 -8.25 -6.36
C ALA A 123 -24.52 -8.88 -6.93
N LEU A 124 -25.44 -9.28 -6.05
CA LEU A 124 -26.75 -9.83 -6.43
C LEU A 124 -27.59 -8.81 -7.20
N ILE A 125 -27.60 -7.54 -6.79
CA ILE A 125 -28.28 -6.46 -7.51
C ILE A 125 -27.70 -6.30 -8.91
N SER A 126 -26.36 -6.30 -9.02
CA SER A 126 -25.67 -6.18 -10.30
C SER A 126 -25.97 -7.37 -11.21
N ALA A 127 -25.89 -8.59 -10.66
CA ALA A 127 -26.26 -9.82 -11.36
C ALA A 127 -27.73 -9.79 -11.82
N ALA A 128 -28.65 -9.28 -11.01
CA ALA A 128 -30.05 -9.19 -11.39
C ALA A 128 -30.28 -8.24 -12.58
N ARG A 129 -29.51 -7.15 -12.69
CA ARG A 129 -29.59 -6.21 -13.82
C ARG A 129 -29.00 -6.77 -15.11
N GLU A 130 -27.96 -7.59 -14.99
CA GLU A 130 -27.24 -8.17 -16.13
C GLU A 130 -27.74 -9.56 -16.54
N PHE A 131 -28.61 -10.15 -15.73
CA PHE A 131 -29.16 -11.48 -15.98
C PHE A 131 -29.82 -11.55 -17.35
N ASP A 132 -29.55 -12.63 -18.06
CA ASP A 132 -30.05 -12.85 -19.40
C ASP A 132 -30.70 -14.24 -19.46
N ILE A 133 -32.02 -14.24 -19.63
CA ILE A 133 -32.82 -15.46 -19.63
C ILE A 133 -32.57 -16.32 -20.87
N ASP A 134 -32.14 -15.72 -21.98
CA ASP A 134 -31.95 -16.42 -23.26
C ASP A 134 -30.76 -17.38 -23.22
N LYS A 135 -29.89 -17.24 -22.22
CA LYS A 135 -28.76 -18.15 -21.96
C LYS A 135 -29.22 -19.49 -21.36
N GLY A 136 -30.47 -19.62 -20.90
CA GLY A 136 -31.03 -20.87 -20.39
C GLY A 136 -30.43 -21.36 -19.06
N ILE A 137 -29.72 -20.49 -18.34
CA ILE A 137 -29.12 -20.80 -17.04
C ILE A 137 -30.02 -20.25 -15.94
N LYS A 138 -30.24 -21.02 -14.86
CA LYS A 138 -30.95 -20.53 -13.68
C LYS A 138 -30.24 -19.32 -13.08
N PHE A 139 -31.01 -18.31 -12.67
CA PHE A 139 -30.51 -17.10 -12.05
C PHE A 139 -29.64 -17.42 -10.83
N SER A 140 -30.05 -18.38 -10.00
CA SER A 140 -29.28 -18.79 -8.82
C SER A 140 -27.85 -19.26 -9.14
N THR A 141 -27.66 -19.99 -10.25
CA THR A 141 -26.33 -20.44 -10.69
C THR A 141 -25.47 -19.25 -11.12
N TYR A 142 -26.01 -18.37 -11.95
CA TYR A 142 -25.31 -17.18 -12.43
C TYR A 142 -24.98 -16.21 -11.28
N ALA A 143 -25.97 -15.88 -10.45
CA ALA A 143 -25.82 -14.96 -9.34
C ALA A 143 -24.80 -15.46 -8.30
N SER A 144 -24.74 -16.77 -8.04
CA SER A 144 -23.77 -17.34 -7.10
C SER A 144 -22.33 -17.06 -7.51
N GLU A 145 -22.00 -17.20 -8.80
CA GLU A 145 -20.67 -16.89 -9.33
C GLU A 145 -20.36 -15.38 -9.25
N CYS A 146 -21.32 -14.52 -9.59
CA CYS A 146 -21.18 -13.07 -9.46
C CYS A 146 -20.92 -12.64 -8.00
N ILE A 147 -21.67 -13.20 -7.05
CA ILE A 147 -21.52 -12.93 -5.62
C ILE A 147 -20.13 -13.37 -5.15
N LYS A 148 -19.74 -14.61 -5.48
CA LYS A 148 -18.44 -15.16 -5.10
C LYS A 148 -17.29 -14.30 -5.64
N ASN A 149 -17.32 -13.94 -6.92
CA ASN A 149 -16.27 -13.15 -7.54
C ASN A 149 -16.20 -11.73 -6.97
N LYS A 150 -17.35 -11.08 -6.73
CA LYS A 150 -17.38 -9.73 -6.18
C LYS A 150 -16.86 -9.70 -4.74
N ILE A 151 -17.26 -10.67 -3.90
CA ILE A 151 -16.74 -10.79 -2.54
C ILE A 151 -15.24 -11.05 -2.58
N LYS A 152 -14.74 -12.02 -3.35
CA LYS A 152 -13.31 -12.30 -3.50
C LYS A 152 -12.52 -11.04 -3.88
N THR A 153 -12.98 -10.34 -4.91
CA THR A 153 -12.36 -9.10 -5.40
C THR A 153 -12.32 -8.03 -4.31
N THR A 154 -13.45 -7.77 -3.64
CA THR A 154 -13.55 -6.72 -2.62
C THR A 154 -12.76 -7.06 -1.37
N VAL A 155 -12.74 -8.33 -0.98
CA VAL A 155 -11.92 -8.83 0.12
C VAL A 155 -10.46 -8.59 -0.22
N THR A 156 -10.00 -8.88 -1.43
CA THR A 156 -8.62 -8.60 -1.84
C THR A 156 -8.31 -7.10 -1.93
N GLU A 157 -9.23 -6.27 -2.45
CA GLU A 157 -9.09 -4.80 -2.47
C GLU A 157 -8.87 -4.23 -1.06
N LYS A 158 -9.61 -4.76 -0.09
CA LYS A 158 -9.63 -4.29 1.29
C LYS A 158 -8.78 -5.15 2.23
N GLN A 159 -8.02 -6.09 1.70
CA GLN A 159 -7.20 -6.99 2.51
C GLN A 159 -5.86 -6.34 2.80
N GLY A 160 -5.57 -6.23 4.10
CA GLY A 160 -4.37 -5.59 4.59
C GLY A 160 -4.51 -4.07 4.68
N LEU A 161 -3.50 -3.45 5.28
CA LEU A 161 -3.42 -1.99 5.40
C LEU A 161 -2.94 -1.32 4.09
N ILE A 162 -2.30 -2.11 3.22
CA ILE A 162 -1.69 -1.66 1.97
C ILE A 162 -2.57 -2.14 0.83
N GLU A 163 -3.12 -1.19 0.07
CA GLU A 163 -3.98 -1.50 -1.07
C GLU A 163 -3.20 -2.24 -2.16
N ILE A 164 -3.80 -3.33 -2.64
CA ILE A 164 -3.26 -4.11 -3.75
C ILE A 164 -3.93 -3.61 -5.05
N PRO A 165 -3.16 -3.24 -6.09
CA PRO A 165 -3.74 -2.90 -7.39
C PRO A 165 -4.58 -4.03 -8.00
N HIS A 166 -5.71 -3.67 -8.62
CA HIS A 166 -6.71 -4.62 -9.15
C HIS A 166 -6.14 -5.67 -10.12
N TYR A 167 -5.16 -5.30 -10.96
CA TYR A 167 -4.55 -6.22 -11.91
C TYR A 167 -3.74 -7.36 -11.27
N LEU A 168 -3.43 -7.26 -9.96
CA LEU A 168 -2.69 -8.27 -9.20
C LEU A 168 -3.59 -9.27 -8.46
N PHE A 169 -4.91 -9.06 -8.42
CA PHE A 169 -5.81 -9.96 -7.67
C PHE A 169 -5.79 -11.42 -8.11
N PRO A 170 -5.68 -11.75 -9.41
CA PRO A 170 -5.61 -13.15 -9.80
C PRO A 170 -4.32 -13.82 -9.29
N ILE A 171 -3.22 -13.08 -9.26
CA ILE A 171 -1.94 -13.53 -8.70
C ILE A 171 -2.10 -13.79 -7.20
N TYR A 172 -2.72 -12.86 -6.48
CA TYR A 172 -3.00 -13.01 -5.05
C TYR A 172 -3.81 -14.26 -4.73
N HIS A 173 -4.91 -14.49 -5.45
CA HIS A 173 -5.78 -15.64 -5.18
C HIS A 173 -5.06 -16.96 -5.44
N ILE A 174 -4.30 -17.06 -6.53
CA ILE A 174 -3.47 -18.25 -6.81
C ILE A 174 -2.44 -18.44 -5.71
N TYR A 175 -1.80 -17.36 -5.26
CA TYR A 175 -0.86 -17.41 -4.15
C TYR A 175 -1.49 -17.95 -2.87
N LYS A 176 -2.59 -17.35 -2.40
CA LYS A 176 -3.26 -17.78 -1.17
C LYS A 176 -3.69 -19.24 -1.22
N GLU A 177 -4.22 -19.68 -2.35
CA GLU A 177 -4.61 -21.07 -2.52
C GLU A 177 -3.40 -22.03 -2.48
N GLU A 178 -2.27 -21.68 -3.11
CA GLU A 178 -1.06 -22.50 -3.05
C GLU A 178 -0.39 -22.45 -1.66
N GLU A 179 -0.43 -21.30 -1.00
CA GLU A 179 0.08 -21.11 0.37
C GLU A 179 -0.66 -22.05 1.33
N GLU A 180 -1.99 -22.08 1.25
CA GLU A 180 -2.81 -22.99 2.04
C GLU A 180 -2.50 -24.46 1.77
N LYS A 181 -2.34 -24.84 0.50
CA LYS A 181 -2.00 -26.23 0.13
C LYS A 181 -0.64 -26.63 0.70
N LEU A 182 0.35 -25.76 0.54
CA LEU A 182 1.70 -26.01 1.04
C LEU A 182 1.69 -26.13 2.56
N ARG A 183 1.02 -25.21 3.27
CA ARG A 183 0.86 -25.30 4.74
C ARG A 183 0.19 -26.60 5.17
N LYS A 184 -0.84 -27.06 4.44
CA LYS A 184 -1.51 -28.35 4.69
C LYS A 184 -0.58 -29.54 4.47
N GLU A 185 0.20 -29.55 3.38
CA GLU A 185 1.18 -30.61 3.08
C GLU A 185 2.27 -30.70 4.14
N LEU A 186 2.80 -29.55 4.56
CA LEU A 186 3.84 -29.45 5.59
C LEU A 186 3.30 -29.64 7.02
N LYS A 187 1.97 -29.82 7.17
CA LYS A 187 1.27 -29.94 8.47
C LYS A 187 1.57 -28.77 9.43
N ILE A 188 1.87 -27.60 8.88
CA ILE A 188 2.10 -26.38 9.65
C ILE A 188 0.74 -25.88 10.15
N LYS A 189 0.62 -25.63 11.46
CA LYS A 189 -0.60 -25.06 12.07
C LYS A 189 -0.39 -23.59 12.40
N GLY A 190 -1.34 -22.75 12.00
CA GLY A 190 -1.43 -21.35 12.46
C GLY A 190 -0.37 -20.41 11.88
N SER A 191 -0.16 -19.30 12.58
CA SER A 191 0.68 -18.15 12.20
C SER A 191 2.19 -18.40 12.33
N LEU A 192 2.67 -19.58 11.96
CA LEU A 192 4.11 -19.78 11.76
C LEU A 192 4.49 -19.25 10.37
N SER A 193 5.48 -18.37 10.34
CA SER A 193 6.12 -17.96 9.10
C SER A 193 6.75 -19.17 8.42
N LEU A 194 6.66 -19.20 7.09
CA LEU A 194 7.35 -20.19 6.29
C LEU A 194 8.86 -19.96 6.41
N THR A 195 9.64 -21.03 6.34
CA THR A 195 11.10 -20.92 6.20
C THR A 195 11.45 -20.41 4.81
N GLU A 196 12.66 -19.86 4.62
CA GLU A 196 13.13 -19.34 3.32
C GLU A 196 12.98 -20.39 2.20
N ASN A 197 13.35 -21.64 2.48
CA ASN A 197 13.22 -22.75 1.52
C ASN A 197 11.76 -23.06 1.16
N GLU A 198 10.83 -22.91 2.11
CA GLU A 198 9.40 -23.13 1.86
C GLU A 198 8.78 -21.98 1.07
N GLU A 199 9.23 -20.75 1.31
CA GLU A 199 8.86 -19.58 0.51
C GLU A 199 9.31 -19.75 -0.95
N GLU A 200 10.54 -20.19 -1.20
CA GLU A 200 11.01 -20.50 -2.56
C GLU A 200 10.13 -21.54 -3.28
N VAL A 201 9.75 -22.61 -2.59
CA VAL A 201 8.86 -23.65 -3.14
C VAL A 201 7.48 -23.06 -3.46
N LEU A 202 6.94 -22.20 -2.59
CA LEU A 202 5.67 -21.53 -2.80
C LEU A 202 5.71 -20.61 -4.02
N ILE A 203 6.77 -19.81 -4.16
CA ILE A 203 7.02 -18.95 -5.33
C ILE A 203 7.03 -19.80 -6.61
N GLN A 204 7.73 -20.93 -6.60
CA GLN A 204 7.81 -21.79 -7.77
C GLN A 204 6.45 -22.42 -8.14
N ARG A 205 5.68 -22.88 -7.16
CA ARG A 205 4.34 -23.47 -7.40
C ARG A 205 3.35 -22.43 -7.94
N THR A 206 3.36 -21.24 -7.37
CA THR A 206 2.49 -20.14 -7.80
C THR A 206 2.84 -19.68 -9.21
N HIS A 207 4.12 -19.56 -9.51
CA HIS A 207 4.62 -19.30 -10.86
C HIS A 207 4.12 -20.35 -11.87
N ASN A 208 4.29 -21.64 -11.56
CA ASN A 208 3.83 -22.72 -12.43
C ASN A 208 2.30 -22.70 -12.64
N ARG A 209 1.54 -22.47 -11.57
CA ARG A 209 0.07 -22.41 -11.63
C ARG A 209 -0.45 -21.19 -12.40
N LEU A 210 0.26 -20.06 -12.29
CA LEU A 210 0.00 -18.88 -13.13
C LEU A 210 0.27 -19.18 -14.61
N ILE A 211 1.39 -19.84 -14.93
CA ILE A 211 1.68 -20.27 -16.30
C ILE A 211 0.57 -21.18 -16.83
N GLU A 212 0.13 -22.17 -16.05
CA GLU A 212 -0.93 -23.11 -16.45
C GLU A 212 -2.29 -22.43 -16.67
N SER A 213 -2.70 -21.56 -15.73
CA SER A 213 -3.97 -20.84 -15.81
C SER A 213 -3.98 -19.77 -16.92
N TYR A 214 -2.83 -19.15 -17.20
CA TYR A 214 -2.69 -18.05 -18.15
C TYR A 214 -1.95 -18.40 -19.44
N LYS A 215 -1.97 -19.67 -19.88
CA LYS A 215 -1.41 -20.13 -21.17
C LYS A 215 -1.86 -19.33 -22.42
N THR A 216 -2.73 -18.32 -22.31
CA THR A 216 -3.25 -17.55 -23.44
C THR A 216 -3.19 -16.01 -23.34
N LYS A 217 -2.92 -15.35 -22.19
CA LYS A 217 -3.14 -13.88 -22.09
C LYS A 217 -2.29 -13.08 -21.08
N ILE A 218 -1.07 -13.49 -20.72
CA ILE A 218 -0.16 -12.62 -19.95
C ILE A 218 1.21 -12.55 -20.62
N ASP A 219 1.72 -11.32 -20.70
CA ASP A 219 3.07 -10.97 -21.15
C ASP A 219 4.11 -11.44 -20.12
N LYS A 220 5.21 -12.06 -20.57
CA LYS A 220 6.23 -12.70 -19.70
C LYS A 220 6.85 -11.74 -18.68
N GLU A 221 6.75 -10.44 -18.90
CA GLU A 221 7.27 -9.40 -18.00
C GLU A 221 6.50 -9.30 -16.68
N ARG A 222 5.16 -9.45 -16.70
CA ARG A 222 4.32 -9.35 -15.47
C ARG A 222 4.56 -10.49 -14.48
N THR A 223 5.12 -11.60 -14.95
CA THR A 223 5.45 -12.77 -14.12
C THR A 223 6.76 -12.57 -13.35
N ARG A 224 7.60 -11.60 -13.72
CA ARG A 224 8.89 -11.32 -13.05
C ARG A 224 8.73 -10.53 -11.74
N GLU A 225 7.63 -9.81 -11.58
CA GLU A 225 7.33 -8.96 -10.41
C GLU A 225 6.70 -9.76 -9.24
N ILE A 226 6.47 -11.07 -9.45
CA ILE A 226 5.90 -11.97 -8.44
C ILE A 226 6.67 -11.94 -7.10
N PRO A 227 8.02 -11.92 -7.06
CA PRO A 227 8.77 -11.80 -5.81
C PRO A 227 8.54 -10.47 -5.07
N GLU A 228 8.43 -9.35 -5.80
CA GLU A 228 8.20 -8.02 -5.22
C GLU A 228 6.79 -7.92 -4.61
N TYR A 229 5.82 -8.58 -5.22
CA TYR A 229 4.47 -8.72 -4.67
C TYR A 229 4.47 -9.39 -3.28
N PHE A 230 5.30 -10.41 -3.07
CA PHE A 230 5.36 -11.12 -1.78
C PHE A 230 5.91 -10.26 -0.65
N ALA A 231 6.77 -9.29 -0.95
CA ALA A 231 7.25 -8.33 0.04
C ALA A 231 6.13 -7.43 0.58
N LEU A 232 5.16 -7.06 -0.27
CA LEU A 232 4.01 -6.22 0.09
C LEU A 232 2.96 -6.95 0.95
N GLN A 233 2.99 -8.29 0.97
CA GLN A 233 2.02 -9.12 1.68
C GLN A 233 2.36 -9.35 3.16
N LYS A 234 3.50 -8.85 3.64
CA LYS A 234 3.81 -8.92 5.07
C LYS A 234 2.78 -8.06 5.81
N GLU A 235 1.92 -8.70 6.61
CA GLU A 235 0.95 -7.97 7.44
C GLU A 235 1.69 -6.96 8.31
N PRO A 236 1.33 -5.67 8.23
CA PRO A 236 2.01 -4.66 9.01
C PRO A 236 1.76 -4.92 10.49
N ILE A 237 2.82 -4.76 11.27
CA ILE A 237 2.76 -4.92 12.71
C ILE A 237 2.39 -3.56 13.31
N SER A 238 1.46 -3.54 14.26
CA SER A 238 1.09 -2.30 14.94
C SER A 238 2.27 -1.79 15.77
N LEU A 239 2.60 -0.50 15.61
CA LEU A 239 3.66 0.16 16.39
C LEU A 239 3.31 0.27 17.88
N GLU A 240 2.02 0.28 18.21
CA GLU A 240 1.52 0.28 19.58
C GLU A 240 1.62 -1.10 20.25
N GLN A 241 1.89 -2.15 19.48
CA GLN A 241 2.03 -3.49 20.04
C GLN A 241 3.18 -3.49 21.04
N THR A 242 2.88 -3.84 22.28
CA THR A 242 3.88 -3.89 23.34
C THR A 242 4.63 -5.21 23.30
N THR A 243 5.94 -5.14 23.50
CA THR A 243 6.79 -6.34 23.62
C THR A 243 6.87 -6.72 25.10
N HIS A 244 6.60 -7.99 25.44
CA HIS A 244 6.61 -8.44 26.84
C HIS A 244 7.80 -9.35 27.17
N ARG A 245 8.65 -8.84 28.08
CA ARG A 245 9.11 -9.55 29.29
C ARG A 245 9.24 -8.51 30.42
N GLY A 246 8.15 -8.19 31.13
CA GLY A 246 8.17 -7.33 32.33
C GLY A 246 6.93 -6.43 32.53
N GLU A 247 6.76 -5.91 33.76
CA GLU A 247 5.57 -5.15 34.25
C GLU A 247 5.31 -3.78 33.57
N LYS A 248 6.18 -3.36 32.65
CA LYS A 248 5.95 -2.23 31.74
C LYS A 248 6.36 -2.67 30.33
N GLY A 249 5.39 -2.99 29.49
CA GLY A 249 5.64 -3.26 28.07
C GLY A 249 6.04 -1.97 27.37
N VAL A 250 7.13 -2.00 26.62
CA VAL A 250 7.56 -0.90 25.73
C VAL A 250 6.93 -1.17 24.35
N SER A 251 6.31 -0.15 23.77
CA SER A 251 5.74 -0.21 22.41
C SER A 251 6.85 -0.41 21.37
N LEU A 252 6.49 -0.95 20.20
CA LEU A 252 7.44 -1.07 19.10
C LEU A 252 7.85 0.32 18.58
N GLU A 253 6.96 1.31 18.63
CA GLU A 253 7.25 2.69 18.25
C GLU A 253 8.47 3.26 19.01
N GLU A 254 8.54 3.03 20.33
CA GLU A 254 9.58 3.60 21.19
C GLU A 254 10.96 2.95 20.92
N LYS A 255 10.97 1.79 20.28
CA LYS A 255 12.19 1.05 19.92
C LYS A 255 12.68 1.31 18.50
N LEU A 256 11.87 1.96 17.67
CA LEU A 256 12.30 2.30 16.32
C LEU A 256 13.25 3.50 16.39
N ALA A 257 14.44 3.32 15.81
CA ALA A 257 15.35 4.44 15.61
C ALA A 257 14.74 5.38 14.58
N ASP A 258 14.56 6.64 14.94
CA ASP A 258 14.17 7.68 14.01
C ASP A 258 15.34 7.91 13.03
N THR A 259 15.23 7.34 11.84
CA THR A 259 16.31 7.34 10.85
C THR A 259 16.42 8.68 10.13
N GLU A 260 15.35 9.47 10.04
CA GLU A 260 15.41 10.86 9.56
C GLU A 260 16.10 11.77 10.57
N HIS A 261 15.94 11.49 11.88
CA HIS A 261 16.68 12.18 12.94
C HIS A 261 18.08 11.61 13.19
N SER A 262 18.40 10.39 12.76
CA SER A 262 19.74 9.80 12.93
C SER A 262 20.81 10.42 12.03
N TYR A 263 20.42 10.98 10.88
CA TYR A 263 21.33 11.80 10.06
C TYR A 263 21.45 13.23 10.61
N ALA A 264 20.40 13.73 11.26
CA ALA A 264 20.36 15.10 11.78
C ALA A 264 21.00 15.27 13.18
N GLN A 265 21.08 14.20 13.99
CA GLN A 265 21.51 14.23 15.39
C GLN A 265 22.74 13.37 15.71
N ASP A 266 23.48 12.87 14.72
CA ASP A 266 24.81 12.30 14.94
C ASP A 266 25.85 13.43 14.80
N PRO A 267 26.18 14.19 15.87
CA PRO A 267 27.04 15.36 15.79
C PRO A 267 28.41 15.01 15.21
N GLU A 268 28.93 13.80 15.47
CA GLU A 268 30.20 13.34 14.93
C GLU A 268 30.17 13.13 13.41
N LYS A 269 29.07 12.60 12.84
CA LYS A 269 28.96 12.41 11.39
C LYS A 269 28.64 13.69 10.63
N ARG A 270 27.87 14.61 11.23
CA ARG A 270 27.52 15.91 10.63
C ARG A 270 28.70 16.90 10.64
N LEU A 271 29.50 16.93 11.72
CA LEU A 271 30.66 17.83 11.83
C LEU A 271 31.82 17.41 10.92
N VAL A 272 32.07 16.11 10.78
CA VAL A 272 33.26 15.61 10.07
C VAL A 272 33.04 15.50 8.55
N GLY A 273 31.80 15.27 8.10
CA GLY A 273 31.52 14.96 6.68
C GLY A 273 31.12 16.15 5.81
N GLU A 274 30.16 16.96 6.27
CA GLU A 274 29.56 18.03 5.46
C GLU A 274 30.20 19.38 5.73
N ALA A 275 30.41 19.75 7.00
CA ALA A 275 31.09 21.00 7.34
C ALA A 275 32.55 21.01 6.82
N ALA A 276 33.31 19.92 6.98
CA ALA A 276 34.68 19.85 6.49
C ALA A 276 34.78 19.96 4.96
N LYS A 277 33.85 19.36 4.20
CA LYS A 277 33.83 19.43 2.72
C LYS A 277 33.36 20.78 2.21
N GLU A 278 32.33 21.34 2.81
CA GLU A 278 31.76 22.62 2.39
C GLU A 278 32.68 23.79 2.76
N ILE A 279 33.35 23.72 3.92
CA ILE A 279 34.35 24.69 4.36
C ILE A 279 35.64 24.55 3.54
N THR A 280 36.14 23.33 3.25
CA THR A 280 37.32 23.17 2.39
C THR A 280 37.04 23.58 0.95
N ASP A 281 35.88 23.28 0.37
CA ASP A 281 35.53 23.70 -1.00
C ASP A 281 35.30 25.23 -1.10
N LYS A 282 34.71 25.87 -0.08
CA LYS A 282 34.56 27.34 -0.01
C LYS A 282 35.90 28.04 0.25
N ILE A 283 36.78 27.49 1.10
CA ILE A 283 38.12 28.04 1.36
C ILE A 283 39.05 27.83 0.16
N LEU A 284 38.97 26.70 -0.56
CA LEU A 284 39.67 26.47 -1.84
C LEU A 284 39.35 27.57 -2.85
N LEU A 285 38.06 27.90 -2.96
CA LEU A 285 37.55 28.82 -3.96
C LEU A 285 37.88 30.28 -3.60
N VAL A 286 37.91 30.63 -2.31
CA VAL A 286 38.34 31.97 -1.83
C VAL A 286 39.86 32.17 -1.92
N ALA A 287 40.66 31.11 -1.73
CA ALA A 287 42.13 31.19 -1.82
C ALA A 287 42.66 31.44 -3.25
N GLU A 288 41.94 31.00 -4.30
CA GLU A 288 42.37 31.09 -5.70
C GLU A 288 41.79 32.26 -6.50
N LEU A 289 40.81 32.99 -5.96
CA LEU A 289 40.25 34.17 -6.63
C LEU A 289 41.18 35.39 -6.66
N GLY A 290 42.37 35.32 -6.04
CA GLY A 290 43.31 36.43 -5.93
C GLY A 290 44.58 36.35 -6.79
N SER A 291 44.86 35.28 -7.55
CA SER A 291 46.12 35.19 -8.32
C SER A 291 45.97 34.39 -9.63
N ASP A 292 45.50 35.13 -10.62
CA ASP A 292 45.17 34.84 -12.03
C ASP A 292 46.17 34.04 -12.91
N LYS A 293 47.17 33.30 -12.37
CA LYS A 293 48.23 32.68 -13.21
C LYS A 293 48.76 31.29 -12.83
N ALA A 294 48.28 30.63 -11.77
CA ALA A 294 48.86 29.36 -11.32
C ALA A 294 48.13 28.10 -11.80
N LEU A 295 46.80 28.15 -11.94
CA LEU A 295 46.03 27.03 -12.49
C LEU A 295 45.55 27.43 -13.88
N ASN A 296 46.02 26.74 -14.93
CA ASN A 296 45.53 26.88 -16.31
C ASN A 296 44.04 26.43 -16.42
N LEU A 297 43.14 27.11 -15.72
CA LEU A 297 41.70 26.97 -15.81
C LEU A 297 41.22 27.99 -16.83
N SER A 298 40.43 27.57 -17.81
CA SER A 298 39.85 28.54 -18.74
C SER A 298 38.71 29.30 -18.06
N ASP A 299 38.40 30.49 -18.56
CA ASP A 299 37.27 31.32 -18.09
C ASP A 299 35.94 30.54 -18.00
N LYS A 300 35.74 29.57 -18.92
CA LYS A 300 34.55 28.70 -18.92
C LYS A 300 34.53 27.73 -17.74
N GLU A 301 35.68 27.18 -17.37
CA GLU A 301 35.82 26.24 -16.24
C GLU A 301 35.63 26.96 -14.90
N MET A 302 36.18 28.17 -14.80
CA MET A 302 35.99 29.03 -13.63
C MET A 302 34.53 29.43 -13.44
N LYS A 303 33.83 29.78 -14.54
CA LYS A 303 32.41 30.13 -14.49
C LYS A 303 31.53 28.94 -14.08
N ILE A 304 31.81 27.73 -14.59
CA ILE A 304 31.08 26.51 -14.19
C ILE A 304 31.18 26.27 -12.68
N ILE A 305 32.38 26.39 -12.11
CA ILE A 305 32.57 26.19 -10.67
C ILE A 305 31.89 27.29 -9.86
N ARG A 306 32.05 28.55 -10.23
CA ARG A 306 31.38 29.66 -9.55
C ARG A 306 29.87 29.46 -9.47
N MET A 307 29.23 29.05 -10.56
CA MET A 307 27.80 28.76 -10.58
C MET A 307 27.39 27.54 -9.74
N LEU A 308 28.22 26.49 -9.69
CA LEU A 308 27.93 25.29 -8.90
C LEU A 308 28.09 25.51 -7.39
N PHE A 309 28.95 26.45 -6.98
CA PHE A 309 29.30 26.68 -5.57
C PHE A 309 28.73 27.99 -4.99
N GLY A 310 27.89 28.71 -5.73
CA GLY A 310 27.31 29.98 -5.26
C GLY A 310 28.30 31.17 -5.26
N ILE A 311 29.40 30.99 -6.01
CA ILE A 311 30.45 31.92 -6.43
C ILE A 311 29.99 33.19 -7.15
N ASP A 312 29.51 34.26 -6.52
CA ASP A 312 28.95 35.46 -7.20
C ASP A 312 27.61 35.23 -7.93
N TYR A 313 27.08 34.01 -7.89
CA TYR A 313 25.80 33.59 -8.46
C TYR A 313 25.02 32.76 -7.42
N PRO A 314 23.70 32.58 -7.56
CA PRO A 314 22.97 31.57 -6.80
C PRO A 314 23.52 30.16 -7.06
N GLU A 315 23.37 29.23 -6.11
CA GLU A 315 23.76 27.84 -6.33
C GLU A 315 22.90 27.20 -7.42
N HIS A 316 23.56 26.70 -8.47
CA HIS A 316 22.90 26.04 -9.60
C HIS A 316 23.12 24.52 -9.57
N THR A 317 22.10 23.77 -9.97
CA THR A 317 22.21 22.32 -10.15
C THR A 317 23.04 21.99 -11.39
N PHE A 318 23.62 20.78 -11.44
CA PHE A 318 24.37 20.31 -12.62
C PHE A 318 23.56 20.37 -13.92
N GLN A 319 22.23 20.20 -13.83
CA GLN A 319 21.35 20.30 -14.98
C GLN A 319 21.26 21.75 -15.47
N ALA A 320 21.01 22.70 -14.57
CA ALA A 320 20.91 24.12 -14.91
C ALA A 320 22.21 24.68 -15.52
N VAL A 321 23.37 24.26 -14.99
CA VAL A 321 24.67 24.63 -15.58
C VAL A 321 24.89 23.92 -16.91
N GLY A 322 24.44 22.67 -17.06
CA GLY A 322 24.50 21.96 -18.35
C GLY A 322 23.73 22.68 -19.45
N ASP A 323 22.52 23.14 -19.12
CA ASP A 323 21.63 23.86 -20.03
C ASP A 323 22.24 25.21 -20.46
N GLU A 324 22.89 25.95 -19.57
CA GLU A 324 23.56 27.23 -19.90
C GLU A 324 24.78 27.03 -20.82
N PHE A 325 25.55 25.96 -20.61
CA PHE A 325 26.77 25.69 -21.38
C PHE A 325 26.54 24.78 -22.60
N GLY A 326 25.29 24.37 -22.86
CA GLY A 326 24.92 23.50 -23.99
C GLY A 326 25.52 22.10 -23.92
N VAL A 327 25.71 21.56 -22.72
CA VAL A 327 26.33 20.26 -22.46
C VAL A 327 25.50 19.41 -21.50
N SER A 328 25.70 18.09 -21.52
CA SER A 328 24.94 17.19 -20.63
C SER A 328 25.30 17.40 -19.16
N ARG A 329 24.35 17.08 -18.27
CA ARG A 329 24.55 17.06 -16.81
C ARG A 329 25.80 16.28 -16.38
N GLU A 330 26.01 15.12 -16.99
CA GLU A 330 27.16 14.26 -16.69
C GLU A 330 28.49 14.88 -17.16
N ALA A 331 28.48 15.63 -18.27
CA ALA A 331 29.67 16.36 -18.73
C ALA A 331 30.08 17.49 -17.77
N ILE A 332 29.13 18.19 -17.16
CA ILE A 332 29.41 19.17 -16.09
C ILE A 332 29.98 18.48 -14.85
N ARG A 333 29.44 17.32 -14.46
CA ARG A 333 29.95 16.54 -13.32
C ARG A 333 31.41 16.12 -13.53
N GLN A 334 31.73 15.54 -14.68
CA GLN A 334 33.10 15.14 -15.04
C GLN A 334 34.05 16.33 -15.15
N ARG A 335 33.56 17.51 -15.56
CA ARG A 335 34.37 18.73 -15.59
C ARG A 335 34.63 19.26 -14.17
N LYS A 336 33.65 19.22 -13.26
CA LYS A 336 33.84 19.54 -11.84
C LYS A 336 34.93 18.66 -11.21
N GLU A 337 34.84 17.34 -11.38
CA GLU A 337 35.82 16.41 -10.79
C GLU A 337 37.24 16.69 -11.27
N ARG A 338 37.43 16.87 -12.59
CA ARG A 338 38.75 17.19 -13.15
C ARG A 338 39.34 18.50 -12.64
N ILE A 339 38.51 19.52 -12.41
CA ILE A 339 39.00 20.78 -11.88
C ILE A 339 39.39 20.63 -10.40
N LEU A 340 38.57 19.93 -9.61
CA LEU A 340 38.88 19.65 -8.21
C LEU A 340 40.16 18.82 -8.06
N GLU A 341 40.44 17.88 -8.97
CA GLU A 341 41.70 17.14 -9.00
C GLU A 341 42.91 18.06 -9.24
N LYS A 342 42.79 19.00 -10.19
CA LYS A 342 43.86 19.98 -10.47
C LYS A 342 44.14 20.86 -9.25
N ILE A 343 43.09 21.35 -8.60
CA ILE A 343 43.21 22.21 -7.41
C ILE A 343 43.83 21.42 -6.25
N ARG A 344 43.38 20.18 -6.01
CA ARG A 344 43.97 19.29 -5.00
C ARG A 344 45.45 18.98 -5.28
N GLY A 345 45.83 18.82 -6.55
CA GLY A 345 47.22 18.63 -6.95
C GLY A 345 48.08 19.84 -6.59
N TYR A 346 47.64 21.03 -6.97
CA TYR A 346 48.33 22.28 -6.69
C TYR A 346 48.52 22.52 -5.18
N LEU A 347 47.50 22.28 -4.37
CA LEU A 347 47.57 22.49 -2.91
C LEU A 347 48.47 21.51 -2.17
N LYS A 348 48.64 20.30 -2.72
CA LYS A 348 49.63 19.34 -2.21
C LYS A 348 51.04 19.78 -2.55
N GLU A 349 51.25 20.35 -3.74
CA GLU A 349 52.57 20.86 -4.15
C GLU A 349 52.98 22.13 -3.39
N THR A 350 52.02 22.99 -3.02
CA THR A 350 52.31 24.21 -2.23
C THR A 350 52.40 23.99 -0.73
N GLY A 351 52.14 22.78 -0.23
CA GLY A 351 52.12 22.44 1.20
C GLY A 351 51.02 23.17 1.99
N GLN A 352 50.06 23.80 1.31
CA GLN A 352 48.95 24.52 1.93
C GLN A 352 47.85 23.57 2.41
N PHE A 353 47.78 22.36 1.83
CA PHE A 353 46.80 21.34 2.22
C PHE A 353 46.98 20.89 3.68
N ASP A 354 48.22 20.73 4.14
CA ASP A 354 48.50 20.28 5.51
C ASP A 354 48.25 21.39 6.55
N LYS A 355 48.54 22.65 6.20
CA LYS A 355 48.21 23.81 7.06
C LYS A 355 46.70 24.02 7.24
N LEU A 356 45.94 23.85 6.16
CA LEU A 356 44.47 23.90 6.23
C LEU A 356 43.88 22.77 7.05
N LYS A 357 44.55 21.61 7.07
CA LYS A 357 44.13 20.46 7.87
C LYS A 357 44.38 20.69 9.36
N GLU A 358 45.50 21.32 9.72
CA GLU A 358 45.82 21.71 11.10
C GLU A 358 44.94 22.84 11.65
N GLU A 359 44.41 23.74 10.81
CA GLU A 359 43.48 24.79 11.25
C GLU A 359 42.03 24.32 11.42
N ILE A 360 41.70 23.13 10.89
CA ILE A 360 40.35 22.55 10.93
C ILE A 360 40.21 21.48 12.03
N GLU A 361 41.31 20.86 12.49
CA GLU A 361 41.38 20.03 13.71
C GLU A 361 41.51 20.89 14.99
#